data_AF-A0A1N7QB60-F1
#
_entry.id   AF-A0A1N7QB60-F1
#
_cell.length_a   1.000
_cell.length_b   1.000
_cell.length_c   1.000
_cell.angle_alpha   90.00
_cell.angle_beta   90.00
_cell.angle_gamma   90.00
#
_symmetry.space_group_name_H-M   'P 1'
#
loop_
_entity.id
_entity.type
_entity.pdbx_description
1 polymer ?
#
loop_
_entity_poly.entity_id
_entity_poly.type
_entity_poly.pdbx_seq_one_letter_code
_entity_poly.pdbx_strand_id
1 'polypeptide(L)'
;MSHEATNWAIKQRGLKPTTKIVLWHLCDRFNPDYGCFPSQDRLAHDCEISRSTLNDHLGQLETLGLLRRVPRLDPVTKRQLPTRYILGFEPGFTPVDVVPCPEIGHGETPRAESPDSTDASAMEGQTDTLPCPDFGHGDCAGAVSDFSGTPCPENAESRVRISDTNPVREPLREPVKEEEGAQAREAISDEVFGALLDALGLDPAALPGWWQGWPPRLHVQRWRDELGLTESEIIAAAEASRQEHPEPPDGPKALDRAMQRAAGRKSEHTGGKRGKPKAPPAPPAPPISDPAAFYADLINSDRYLPVSAISNTMRDAMLARGLVTAERLRERGVR
;
A
#
# COMPACT_ATOMS: atom_id res chain seq x y z
N MET A 1 -2.45 -15.03 -6.26
CA MET A 1 -2.09 -15.07 -7.67
C MET A 1 -2.92 -16.16 -8.33
N SER A 2 -3.74 -15.81 -9.33
CA SER A 2 -4.47 -16.81 -10.12
C SER A 2 -3.62 -17.22 -11.32
N HIS A 3 -3.10 -18.45 -11.30
CA HIS A 3 -2.29 -19.00 -12.41
C HIS A 3 -3.11 -19.14 -13.70
N GLU A 4 -4.41 -19.39 -13.60
CA GLU A 4 -5.30 -19.51 -14.74
C GLU A 4 -5.49 -18.15 -15.44
N ALA A 5 -5.71 -17.09 -14.66
CA ALA A 5 -5.89 -15.74 -15.18
C ALA A 5 -4.62 -15.22 -15.88
N THR A 6 -3.44 -15.43 -15.27
CA THR A 6 -2.18 -14.99 -15.88
C THR A 6 -1.85 -15.78 -17.16
N ASN A 7 -2.16 -17.08 -17.20
CA ASN A 7 -2.06 -17.88 -18.42
C ASN A 7 -3.02 -17.38 -19.52
N TRP A 8 -4.23 -16.96 -19.17
CA TRP A 8 -5.16 -16.34 -20.11
C TRP A 8 -4.61 -15.02 -20.68
N ALA A 9 -4.01 -14.17 -19.85
CA ALA A 9 -3.36 -12.93 -20.30
C ALA A 9 -2.21 -13.21 -21.27
N ILE A 10 -1.42 -14.25 -21.00
CA ILE A 10 -0.32 -14.67 -21.88
C ILE A 10 -0.84 -15.07 -23.25
N LYS A 11 -2.00 -15.75 -23.34
CA LYS A 11 -2.61 -16.19 -24.62
C LYS A 11 -3.05 -15.02 -25.50
N GLN A 12 -3.35 -13.85 -24.95
CA GLN A 12 -3.76 -12.68 -25.74
C GLN A 12 -2.63 -12.19 -26.67
N ARG A 13 -2.99 -11.89 -27.93
CA ARG A 13 -2.09 -11.43 -29.01
C ARG A 13 -2.58 -10.07 -29.53
N GLY A 14 -1.69 -9.31 -30.18
CA GLY A 14 -2.04 -8.00 -30.76
C GLY A 14 -2.05 -6.82 -29.78
N LEU A 15 -1.70 -7.04 -28.51
CA LEU A 15 -1.58 -5.98 -27.51
C LEU A 15 -0.21 -5.30 -27.57
N LYS A 16 -0.18 -3.97 -27.39
CA LYS A 16 1.07 -3.24 -27.13
C LYS A 16 1.74 -3.79 -25.86
N PRO A 17 3.08 -3.80 -25.76
CA PRO A 17 3.79 -4.37 -24.62
C PRO A 17 3.29 -3.86 -23.26
N THR A 18 3.14 -2.54 -23.11
CA THR A 18 2.65 -1.92 -21.87
C THR A 18 1.20 -2.30 -21.56
N THR A 19 0.32 -2.34 -22.57
CA THR A 19 -1.08 -2.80 -22.41
C THR A 19 -1.14 -4.26 -21.95
N LYS A 20 -0.22 -5.09 -22.44
CA LYS A 20 -0.10 -6.49 -22.03
C LYS A 20 0.39 -6.63 -20.60
N ILE A 21 1.31 -5.77 -20.16
CA ILE A 21 1.76 -5.70 -18.75
C ILE A 21 0.60 -5.32 -17.83
N VAL A 22 -0.19 -4.28 -18.19
CA VAL A 22 -1.38 -3.87 -17.43
C VAL A 22 -2.37 -5.02 -17.28
N LEU A 23 -2.65 -5.74 -18.38
CA LEU A 23 -3.54 -6.91 -18.35
C LEU A 23 -2.99 -8.02 -17.46
N TRP A 24 -1.68 -8.26 -17.51
CA TRP A 24 -1.02 -9.28 -16.70
C TRP A 24 -1.11 -8.98 -15.20
N HIS A 25 -0.83 -7.73 -14.78
CA HIS A 25 -0.99 -7.33 -13.37
C HIS A 25 -2.44 -7.40 -12.88
N LEU A 26 -3.41 -7.08 -13.74
CA LEU A 26 -4.83 -7.26 -13.42
C LEU A 26 -5.16 -8.74 -13.19
N CYS A 27 -4.62 -9.64 -14.02
CA CYS A 27 -4.83 -11.08 -13.92
C CYS A 27 -4.11 -11.69 -12.71
N ASP A 28 -2.91 -11.22 -12.38
CA ASP A 28 -2.17 -11.68 -11.20
C ASP A 28 -2.94 -11.40 -9.90
N ARG A 29 -3.60 -10.25 -9.85
CA ARG A 29 -4.41 -9.78 -8.73
C ARG A 29 -5.86 -10.32 -8.73
N PHE A 30 -6.25 -11.12 -9.73
CA PHE A 30 -7.58 -11.70 -9.79
C PHE A 30 -7.77 -12.80 -8.73
N ASN A 31 -8.92 -12.75 -8.05
CA ASN A 31 -9.38 -13.79 -7.14
C ASN A 31 -10.72 -14.36 -7.66
N PRO A 32 -10.88 -15.68 -7.84
CA PRO A 32 -12.13 -16.28 -8.32
C PRO A 32 -13.38 -15.95 -7.48
N ASP A 33 -13.24 -15.87 -6.15
CA ASP A 33 -14.38 -15.71 -5.24
C ASP A 33 -14.81 -14.24 -5.13
N TYR A 34 -13.83 -13.33 -5.10
CA TYR A 34 -14.08 -11.92 -4.83
C TYR A 34 -14.06 -11.07 -6.10
N GLY A 35 -13.21 -11.40 -7.08
CA GLY A 35 -12.94 -10.62 -8.29
C GLY A 35 -11.66 -9.79 -8.21
N CYS A 36 -11.48 -8.83 -9.13
CA CYS A 36 -10.31 -7.96 -9.22
C CYS A 36 -10.63 -6.51 -8.85
N PHE A 37 -9.97 -5.97 -7.80
CA PHE A 37 -10.20 -4.61 -7.27
C PHE A 37 -8.92 -3.82 -6.91
N PRO A 38 -7.87 -3.80 -7.72
CA PRO A 38 -6.72 -2.94 -7.45
C PRO A 38 -7.10 -1.47 -7.49
N SER A 39 -6.52 -0.65 -6.60
CA SER A 39 -6.56 0.81 -6.77
C SER A 39 -5.76 1.20 -8.02
N GLN A 40 -6.19 2.25 -8.72
CA GLN A 40 -5.47 2.74 -9.89
C GLN A 40 -4.05 3.19 -9.55
N ASP A 41 -3.83 3.80 -8.38
CA ASP A 41 -2.50 4.19 -7.92
C ASP A 41 -1.56 2.99 -7.79
N ARG A 42 -2.06 1.89 -7.22
CA ARG A 42 -1.28 0.66 -7.08
C ARG A 42 -1.01 0.02 -8.43
N LEU A 43 -2.01 -0.03 -9.31
CA LEU A 43 -1.85 -0.60 -10.64
C LEU A 43 -0.86 0.21 -11.50
N ALA A 44 -0.89 1.54 -11.39
CA ALA A 44 0.03 2.44 -12.07
C ALA A 44 1.46 2.24 -11.58
N HIS A 45 1.65 2.13 -10.26
CA HIS A 45 2.94 1.83 -9.65
C HIS A 45 3.48 0.46 -10.11
N ASP A 46 2.66 -0.59 -10.07
CA ASP A 46 3.07 -1.94 -10.49
C ASP A 46 3.50 -1.99 -11.96
N CYS A 47 2.83 -1.21 -12.82
CA CYS A 47 3.12 -1.15 -14.25
C CYS A 47 4.20 -0.12 -14.61
N GLU A 48 4.73 0.62 -13.63
CA GLU A 48 5.71 1.70 -13.80
C GLU A 48 5.29 2.78 -14.82
N ILE A 49 4.00 3.14 -14.81
CA ILE A 49 3.42 4.16 -15.70
C ILE A 49 2.63 5.20 -14.92
N SER A 50 2.41 6.37 -15.53
CA SER A 50 1.54 7.40 -14.96
C SER A 50 0.07 6.94 -14.97
N ARG A 51 -0.74 7.55 -14.10
CA ARG A 51 -2.19 7.30 -14.05
C ARG A 51 -2.90 7.63 -15.37
N SER A 52 -2.46 8.68 -16.07
CA SER A 52 -3.01 9.06 -17.38
C SER A 52 -2.75 7.97 -18.42
N THR A 53 -1.50 7.52 -18.54
CA THR A 53 -1.12 6.43 -19.45
C THR A 53 -1.80 5.11 -19.08
N LEU A 54 -1.99 4.84 -17.79
CA LEU A 54 -2.76 3.68 -17.34
C LEU A 54 -4.21 3.75 -17.85
N ASN A 55 -4.87 4.91 -17.75
CA ASN A 55 -6.23 5.07 -18.24
C ASN A 55 -6.35 4.85 -19.76
N ASP A 56 -5.35 5.30 -20.54
CA ASP A 56 -5.31 5.04 -21.99
C ASP A 56 -5.20 3.55 -22.31
N HIS A 57 -4.38 2.81 -21.55
CA HIS A 57 -4.26 1.36 -21.71
C HIS A 57 -5.48 0.60 -21.22
N LEU A 58 -6.13 1.04 -20.14
CA LEU A 58 -7.41 0.48 -19.69
C LEU A 58 -8.50 0.70 -20.74
N GLY A 59 -8.55 1.88 -21.36
CA GLY A 59 -9.47 2.15 -22.47
C GLY A 59 -9.20 1.24 -23.68
N GLN A 60 -7.94 1.01 -24.04
CA GLN A 60 -7.58 0.05 -25.11
C GLN A 60 -8.04 -1.38 -24.78
N LEU A 61 -7.91 -1.83 -23.53
CA LEU A 61 -8.39 -3.15 -23.10
C LEU A 61 -9.91 -3.26 -23.13
N GLU A 62 -10.63 -2.17 -22.85
CA GLU A 62 -12.09 -2.09 -22.97
C GLU A 62 -12.54 -2.13 -24.43
N THR A 63 -11.89 -1.38 -25.32
CA THR A 63 -12.17 -1.40 -26.76
C THR A 63 -11.95 -2.78 -27.37
N LEU A 64 -10.96 -3.52 -26.87
CA LEU A 64 -10.70 -4.90 -27.30
C LEU A 64 -11.61 -5.93 -26.63
N GLY A 65 -12.52 -5.51 -25.75
CA GLY A 65 -13.43 -6.41 -25.03
C GLY A 65 -12.73 -7.38 -24.09
N LEU A 66 -11.53 -7.04 -23.60
CA LEU A 66 -10.76 -7.88 -22.67
C LEU A 66 -11.01 -7.50 -21.20
N LEU A 67 -11.58 -6.32 -20.98
CA LEU A 67 -11.77 -5.72 -19.67
C LEU A 67 -13.07 -4.92 -19.64
N ARG A 68 -13.71 -4.86 -18.47
CA ARG A 68 -14.80 -3.93 -18.17
C ARG A 68 -14.61 -3.33 -16.79
N ARG A 69 -14.60 -2.00 -16.69
CA ARG A 69 -14.57 -1.29 -15.40
C ARG A 69 -15.99 -1.05 -14.87
N VAL A 70 -16.23 -1.46 -13.64
CA VAL A 70 -17.49 -1.19 -12.92
C VAL A 70 -17.18 -0.34 -11.69
N PRO A 71 -17.49 0.97 -11.71
CA PRO A 71 -17.39 1.80 -10.51
C PRO A 71 -18.41 1.30 -9.49
N ARG A 72 -18.01 1.25 -8.22
CA ARG A 72 -18.88 0.80 -7.13
C ARG A 72 -19.09 1.92 -6.14
N LEU A 73 -20.31 2.03 -5.65
CA LEU A 73 -20.69 2.93 -4.56
C LEU A 73 -21.23 2.09 -3.41
N ASP A 74 -20.87 2.46 -2.20
CA ASP A 74 -21.48 1.89 -1.00
C ASP A 74 -22.98 2.27 -0.98
N PRO A 75 -23.91 1.31 -0.93
CA PRO A 75 -25.34 1.59 -1.01
C PRO A 75 -25.82 2.47 0.15
N VAL A 76 -25.20 2.33 1.33
CA VAL A 76 -25.59 3.00 2.57
C VAL A 76 -24.83 4.31 2.72
N THR A 77 -23.49 4.27 2.64
CA THR A 77 -22.68 5.46 2.95
C THR A 77 -22.47 6.37 1.74
N LYS A 78 -22.88 5.95 0.53
CA LYS A 78 -22.64 6.62 -0.76
C LYS A 78 -21.16 6.91 -1.06
N ARG A 79 -20.23 6.30 -0.31
CA ARG A 79 -18.80 6.42 -0.54
C ARG A 79 -18.40 5.65 -1.80
N GLN A 80 -17.40 6.15 -2.52
CA GLN A 80 -16.80 5.42 -3.63
C GLN A 80 -16.04 4.19 -3.10
N LEU A 81 -16.40 3.03 -3.62
CA LEU A 81 -15.71 1.77 -3.38
C LEU A 81 -14.67 1.52 -4.49
N PRO A 82 -13.66 0.67 -4.25
CA PRO A 82 -12.70 0.29 -5.28
C PRO A 82 -13.40 -0.26 -6.52
N THR A 83 -13.02 0.30 -7.67
CA THR A 83 -13.49 -0.11 -9.00
C THR A 83 -13.28 -1.59 -9.20
N ARG A 84 -14.33 -2.28 -9.67
CA ARG A 84 -14.24 -3.69 -10.07
C ARG A 84 -13.76 -3.76 -11.52
N TYR A 85 -12.74 -4.56 -11.75
CA TYR A 85 -12.27 -4.91 -13.08
C TYR A 85 -12.81 -6.31 -13.40
N ILE A 86 -13.68 -6.40 -14.39
CA ILE A 86 -14.24 -7.66 -14.87
C ILE A 86 -13.42 -8.07 -16.08
N LEU A 87 -12.75 -9.21 -15.98
CA LEU A 87 -11.87 -9.73 -17.03
C LEU A 87 -12.66 -10.54 -18.06
N GLY A 88 -12.22 -10.52 -19.31
CA GLY A 88 -12.92 -11.16 -20.44
C GLY A 88 -13.12 -12.68 -20.32
N PHE A 89 -12.41 -13.35 -19.40
CA PHE A 89 -12.62 -14.78 -19.11
C PHE A 89 -13.63 -15.06 -18.00
N GLU A 90 -14.11 -14.04 -17.27
CA GLU A 90 -15.09 -14.25 -16.20
C GLU A 90 -16.45 -14.70 -16.79
N PRO A 91 -17.13 -15.69 -16.17
CA PRO A 91 -18.45 -16.13 -16.61
C PRO A 91 -19.45 -14.96 -16.51
N GLY A 92 -20.16 -14.67 -17.60
CA GLY A 92 -21.07 -13.51 -17.68
C GLY A 92 -20.41 -12.20 -18.10
N PHE A 93 -19.19 -12.23 -18.65
CA PHE A 93 -18.62 -11.09 -19.32
C PHE A 93 -19.44 -10.72 -20.56
N THR A 94 -20.08 -9.55 -20.52
CA THR A 94 -20.70 -8.91 -21.68
C THR A 94 -19.87 -7.69 -22.06
N PRO A 95 -19.29 -7.66 -23.28
CA PRO A 95 -18.69 -6.44 -23.81
C PRO A 95 -19.76 -5.35 -23.82
N VAL A 96 -19.45 -4.17 -23.29
CA VAL A 96 -20.35 -3.02 -23.39
C VAL A 96 -20.00 -2.29 -24.68
N ASP A 97 -21.00 -1.99 -25.51
CA ASP A 97 -20.82 -1.11 -26.67
C ASP A 97 -20.28 0.24 -26.18
N VAL A 98 -19.12 0.62 -26.71
CA VAL A 98 -18.25 1.69 -26.20
C VAL A 98 -18.99 3.03 -26.21
N VAL A 99 -19.47 3.46 -25.04
CA VAL A 99 -19.58 4.88 -24.72
C VAL A 99 -18.24 5.28 -24.11
N PRO A 100 -17.43 6.16 -24.73
CA PRO A 100 -16.19 6.61 -24.14
C PRO A 100 -16.47 7.19 -22.74
N CYS A 101 -15.74 6.72 -21.73
CA CYS A 101 -15.96 7.13 -20.35
C CYS A 101 -15.88 8.66 -20.23
N PRO A 102 -16.85 9.30 -19.54
CA PRO A 102 -16.78 10.74 -19.28
C PRO A 102 -15.54 11.06 -18.43
N GLU A 103 -14.80 12.10 -18.82
CA GLU A 103 -13.71 12.66 -18.01
C GLU A 103 -14.26 13.15 -16.67
N ILE A 104 -14.12 12.36 -15.60
CA ILE A 104 -14.41 12.82 -14.25
C ILE A 104 -13.16 13.51 -13.71
N GLY A 105 -13.02 14.79 -14.05
CA GLY A 105 -12.23 15.74 -13.29
C GLY A 105 -12.83 15.92 -11.90
N HIS A 106 -12.02 15.73 -10.86
CA HIS A 106 -12.39 16.08 -9.49
C HIS A 106 -12.32 17.61 -9.33
N GLY A 107 -13.46 18.28 -9.35
CA GLY A 107 -13.55 19.72 -9.12
C GLY A 107 -14.96 20.17 -8.79
N GLU A 108 -15.17 20.44 -7.50
CA GLU A 108 -16.23 21.25 -6.88
C GLU A 108 -17.65 20.68 -6.73
N THR A 109 -18.09 20.78 -5.47
CA THR A 109 -19.39 20.34 -4.96
C THR A 109 -20.46 21.37 -5.30
N PRO A 110 -21.71 20.96 -5.54
CA PRO A 110 -22.81 21.89 -5.77
C PRO A 110 -23.27 22.46 -4.43
N ARG A 111 -23.16 23.78 -4.27
CA ARG A 111 -23.83 24.49 -3.18
C ARG A 111 -25.29 24.70 -3.59
N ALA A 112 -26.17 23.98 -2.90
CA ALA A 112 -27.61 24.17 -2.96
C ALA A 112 -28.02 25.45 -2.23
N GLU A 113 -28.81 26.31 -2.88
CA GLU A 113 -29.79 27.20 -2.23
C GLU A 113 -31.05 27.21 -3.10
N SER A 114 -32.19 27.00 -2.45
CA SER A 114 -33.48 26.58 -3.03
C SER A 114 -34.43 27.78 -3.31
N PRO A 115 -35.78 27.63 -3.43
CA PRO A 115 -36.56 28.17 -4.56
C PRO A 115 -37.57 29.28 -4.17
N ASP A 116 -38.01 30.09 -5.12
CA ASP A 116 -39.28 30.84 -5.19
C ASP A 116 -39.14 31.91 -6.29
N SER A 117 -40.13 32.40 -7.03
CA SER A 117 -41.55 32.09 -7.23
C SER A 117 -41.99 32.99 -8.41
N THR A 118 -43.08 32.64 -9.10
CA THR A 118 -43.92 33.50 -10.00
C THR A 118 -43.25 34.02 -11.30
N ASP A 119 -43.87 34.10 -12.48
CA ASP A 119 -45.27 34.28 -12.88
C ASP A 119 -45.46 33.88 -14.38
N ALA A 120 -46.73 33.76 -14.74
CA ALA A 120 -47.47 33.30 -15.92
C ALA A 120 -47.01 33.58 -17.37
N SER A 121 -47.32 32.56 -18.21
CA SER A 121 -48.11 32.58 -19.47
C SER A 121 -47.73 33.49 -20.64
N ALA A 122 -47.59 32.89 -21.84
CA ALA A 122 -48.51 33.12 -22.97
C ALA A 122 -48.18 32.26 -24.20
N MET A 123 -49.25 31.89 -24.91
CA MET A 123 -49.40 31.06 -26.10
C MET A 123 -48.85 31.67 -27.41
N GLU A 124 -48.52 30.74 -28.32
CA GLU A 124 -48.76 30.70 -29.78
C GLU A 124 -48.13 31.73 -30.74
N GLY A 125 -47.78 31.22 -31.94
CA GLY A 125 -47.50 32.04 -33.12
C GLY A 125 -46.72 31.31 -34.21
N GLN A 126 -47.41 30.56 -35.05
CA GLN A 126 -46.95 30.05 -36.35
C GLN A 126 -46.70 31.22 -37.34
N THR A 127 -45.86 30.96 -38.36
CA THR A 127 -45.98 31.33 -39.80
C THR A 127 -44.77 32.03 -40.44
N ASP A 128 -44.25 31.36 -41.47
CA ASP A 128 -44.06 31.83 -42.85
C ASP A 128 -42.94 32.81 -43.27
N THR A 129 -41.97 32.20 -43.96
CA THR A 129 -41.46 32.49 -45.33
C THR A 129 -40.87 33.85 -45.74
N LEU A 130 -39.59 33.73 -46.13
CA LEU A 130 -38.89 34.29 -47.32
C LEU A 130 -38.46 35.77 -47.29
N PRO A 131 -37.53 36.21 -48.19
CA PRO A 131 -36.32 35.58 -48.73
C PRO A 131 -35.07 36.51 -48.60
N CYS A 132 -33.88 35.99 -48.84
CA CYS A 132 -32.63 36.78 -48.91
C CYS A 132 -32.62 37.80 -50.06
N PRO A 133 -31.84 38.88 -49.91
CA PRO A 133 -31.05 39.39 -51.03
C PRO A 133 -29.57 39.58 -50.67
N ASP A 134 -28.72 39.28 -51.64
CA ASP A 134 -27.27 39.51 -51.65
C ASP A 134 -26.92 40.68 -52.59
N PHE A 135 -25.69 41.18 -52.43
CA PHE A 135 -24.85 42.01 -53.31
C PHE A 135 -24.76 43.53 -53.03
N GLY A 136 -23.60 43.93 -52.47
CA GLY A 136 -22.63 44.71 -53.24
C GLY A 136 -21.93 45.92 -52.59
N HIS A 137 -20.60 45.97 -52.80
CA HIS A 137 -19.59 47.05 -52.59
C HIS A 137 -18.86 47.04 -51.23
N GLY A 138 -17.53 47.13 -51.13
CA GLY A 138 -16.46 47.39 -52.10
C GLY A 138 -15.30 48.12 -51.39
N ASP A 139 -14.13 47.47 -51.36
CA ASP A 139 -12.74 47.98 -51.30
C ASP A 139 -12.12 48.78 -50.11
N CYS A 140 -11.01 48.18 -49.65
CA CYS A 140 -9.67 48.74 -49.34
C CYS A 140 -9.40 49.55 -48.05
N ALA A 141 -8.82 48.89 -47.04
CA ALA A 141 -7.44 49.11 -46.53
C ALA A 141 -7.28 48.47 -45.13
N GLY A 142 -6.25 47.62 -44.97
CA GLY A 142 -6.09 46.76 -43.79
C GLY A 142 -5.37 47.37 -42.58
N ALA A 143 -5.35 46.59 -41.49
CA ALA A 143 -4.31 46.59 -40.48
C ALA A 143 -4.15 45.19 -39.85
N VAL A 144 -2.89 44.83 -39.69
CA VAL A 144 -2.25 43.55 -39.32
C VAL A 144 -2.49 43.22 -37.84
N SER A 145 -2.64 41.93 -37.48
CA SER A 145 -2.48 41.47 -36.09
C SER A 145 -1.57 40.23 -36.03
N ASP A 146 -0.44 40.43 -35.35
CA ASP A 146 0.71 39.54 -35.21
C ASP A 146 0.53 38.47 -34.13
N PHE A 147 -0.30 37.44 -34.35
CA PHE A 147 -0.16 36.19 -33.58
C PHE A 147 -0.41 34.97 -34.47
N SER A 148 0.64 34.17 -34.65
CA SER A 148 0.68 32.96 -35.46
C SER A 148 -0.14 31.83 -34.85
N GLY A 149 -0.88 31.10 -35.68
CA GLY A 149 -1.52 29.84 -35.31
C GLY A 149 -0.46 28.84 -34.85
N THR A 150 -0.70 28.19 -33.71
CA THR A 150 0.17 27.12 -33.22
C THR A 150 0.17 25.96 -34.22
N PRO A 151 1.33 25.59 -34.78
CA PRO A 151 1.40 24.57 -35.82
C PRO A 151 1.18 23.17 -35.24
N CYS A 152 0.31 22.41 -35.89
CA CYS A 152 0.20 20.96 -35.73
C CYS A 152 1.52 20.29 -36.15
N PRO A 153 2.06 19.31 -35.40
CA PRO A 153 3.30 18.64 -35.77
C PRO A 153 3.02 17.47 -36.73
N GLU A 154 2.78 17.77 -38.00
CA GLU A 154 3.31 16.92 -39.08
C GLU A 154 4.71 17.42 -39.40
N ASN A 155 5.72 16.56 -39.25
CA ASN A 155 7.01 16.75 -39.91
C ASN A 155 7.59 15.37 -40.24
N ALA A 156 7.38 14.99 -41.49
CA ALA A 156 8.31 14.12 -42.20
C ALA A 156 9.57 14.91 -42.59
N GLU A 157 10.63 14.18 -42.89
CA GLU A 157 11.95 14.59 -43.36
C GLU A 157 13.00 14.92 -42.28
N SER A 158 13.70 13.84 -41.89
CA SER A 158 15.13 13.85 -41.57
C SER A 158 15.60 14.88 -40.52
N ARG A 159 15.20 14.66 -39.27
CA ARG A 159 16.02 15.05 -38.14
C ARG A 159 16.04 13.91 -37.14
N VAL A 160 17.12 13.15 -37.18
CA VAL A 160 17.45 12.05 -36.27
C VAL A 160 17.23 12.55 -34.84
N ARG A 161 16.12 12.14 -34.22
CA ARG A 161 16.00 12.18 -32.77
C ARG A 161 16.90 11.08 -32.27
N ILE A 162 18.08 11.46 -31.81
CA ILE A 162 18.97 10.58 -31.05
C ILE A 162 18.16 10.18 -29.80
N SER A 163 17.47 9.07 -29.90
CA SER A 163 16.79 8.43 -28.77
C SER A 163 17.74 7.38 -28.20
N ASP A 164 19.04 7.71 -28.17
CA ASP A 164 20.06 6.87 -27.57
C ASP A 164 20.24 7.33 -26.13
N THR A 165 19.32 6.87 -25.29
CA THR A 165 19.70 6.40 -23.97
C THR A 165 19.16 4.99 -23.82
N ASN A 166 19.60 4.13 -24.73
CA ASN A 166 19.57 2.70 -24.55
C ASN A 166 21.02 2.29 -24.36
N PRO A 167 21.50 2.02 -23.13
CA PRO A 167 22.71 1.22 -23.00
C PRO A 167 22.36 -0.14 -23.62
N VAL A 168 22.91 -0.38 -24.82
CA VAL A 168 22.93 -1.68 -25.48
C VAL A 168 23.36 -2.71 -24.43
N ARG A 169 22.43 -3.55 -23.99
CA ARG A 169 22.77 -4.87 -23.45
C ARG A 169 22.77 -5.79 -24.65
N GLU A 170 23.96 -6.07 -25.17
CA GLU A 170 24.16 -7.08 -26.20
C GLU A 170 23.45 -8.39 -25.78
N PRO A 171 22.85 -9.14 -26.71
CA PRO A 171 22.24 -10.40 -26.38
C PRO A 171 23.34 -11.38 -25.94
N LEU A 172 23.45 -11.59 -24.62
CA LEU A 172 24.26 -12.66 -24.03
C LEU A 172 23.73 -14.00 -24.53
N ARG A 173 24.30 -14.47 -25.65
CA ARG A 173 24.37 -15.89 -26.00
C ARG A 173 25.74 -16.37 -25.54
N GLU A 174 25.78 -16.94 -24.33
CA GLU A 174 26.70 -18.00 -23.85
C GLU A 174 26.52 -18.18 -22.32
N PRO A 175 26.81 -19.37 -21.76
CA PRO A 175 26.06 -19.93 -20.65
C PRO A 175 26.34 -19.22 -19.33
N VAL A 176 25.31 -19.21 -18.48
CA VAL A 176 25.31 -18.94 -17.03
C VAL A 176 26.72 -18.78 -16.44
N LYS A 177 27.21 -17.54 -16.43
CA LYS A 177 28.20 -17.11 -15.45
C LYS A 177 27.42 -16.48 -14.31
N GLU A 178 27.61 -17.06 -13.14
CA GLU A 178 27.19 -16.57 -11.83
C GLU A 178 27.39 -15.05 -11.76
N GLU A 179 26.35 -14.32 -11.33
CA GLU A 179 26.44 -12.89 -11.06
C GLU A 179 27.41 -12.66 -9.89
N GLU A 180 28.65 -12.32 -10.24
CA GLU A 180 29.60 -11.67 -9.35
C GLU A 180 29.25 -10.17 -9.31
N GLY A 181 28.34 -9.80 -8.40
CA GLY A 181 27.78 -8.44 -8.34
C GLY A 181 27.10 -8.05 -7.03
N ALA A 182 27.33 -8.79 -5.95
CA ALA A 182 27.09 -8.34 -4.58
C ALA A 182 28.33 -8.76 -3.78
N GLN A 183 28.79 -7.92 -2.86
CA GLN A 183 29.91 -8.20 -1.94
C GLN A 183 29.95 -9.70 -1.61
N ALA A 184 31.08 -10.37 -1.86
CA ALA A 184 31.29 -11.78 -1.55
C ALA A 184 31.06 -12.03 -0.05
N ARG A 185 29.80 -12.21 0.33
CA ARG A 185 29.36 -12.76 1.60
C ARG A 185 29.19 -14.23 1.33
N GLU A 186 30.13 -15.03 1.84
CA GLU A 186 30.22 -16.48 1.62
C GLU A 186 28.83 -17.12 1.76
N ALA A 187 28.35 -17.84 0.75
CA ALA A 187 27.09 -18.56 0.86
C ALA A 187 27.08 -19.44 2.12
N ILE A 188 25.91 -19.67 2.72
CA ILE A 188 25.83 -20.61 3.85
C ILE A 188 26.32 -21.97 3.38
N SER A 189 27.27 -22.55 4.12
CA SER A 189 27.81 -23.86 3.81
C SER A 189 26.72 -24.93 3.91
N ASP A 190 26.83 -25.97 3.07
CA ASP A 190 25.91 -27.11 3.14
C ASP A 190 25.98 -27.81 4.51
N GLU A 191 27.11 -27.71 5.23
CA GLU A 191 27.27 -28.20 6.59
C GLU A 191 26.35 -27.48 7.59
N VAL A 192 26.28 -26.15 7.53
CA VAL A 192 25.43 -25.34 8.40
C VAL A 192 23.96 -25.54 8.08
N PHE A 193 23.63 -25.64 6.80
CA PHE A 193 22.27 -25.94 6.37
C PHE A 193 21.84 -27.35 6.80
N GLY A 194 22.73 -28.34 6.71
CA GLY A 194 22.52 -29.69 7.25
C GLY A 194 22.29 -29.69 8.76
N ALA A 195 23.14 -29.01 9.52
CA ALA A 195 22.99 -28.89 10.97
C ALA A 195 21.67 -28.19 11.38
N LEU A 196 21.21 -27.22 10.59
CA LEU A 196 19.89 -26.61 10.77
C LEU A 196 18.75 -27.61 10.53
N LEU A 197 18.84 -28.43 9.49
CA LEU A 197 17.83 -29.46 9.21
C LEU A 197 17.80 -30.53 10.32
N ASP A 198 18.97 -30.96 10.80
CA ASP A 198 19.11 -31.89 11.91
C ASP A 198 18.47 -31.31 13.20
N ALA A 199 18.72 -30.03 13.50
CA ALA A 199 18.11 -29.34 14.64
C ALA A 199 16.57 -29.26 14.55
N LEU A 200 16.02 -29.21 13.34
CA LEU A 200 14.57 -29.21 13.09
C LEU A 200 13.99 -30.62 13.02
N GLY A 201 14.83 -31.66 13.01
CA GLY A 201 14.43 -33.06 12.84
C GLY A 201 13.91 -33.37 11.44
N LEU A 202 14.41 -32.66 10.43
CA LEU A 202 14.07 -32.88 9.03
C LEU A 202 15.10 -33.80 8.37
N ASP A 203 14.62 -34.89 7.75
CA ASP A 203 15.49 -35.80 7.01
C ASP A 203 15.95 -35.15 5.69
N PRO A 204 17.26 -34.98 5.45
CA PRO A 204 17.79 -34.42 4.20
C PRO A 204 17.41 -35.24 2.96
N ALA A 205 17.10 -36.54 3.10
CA ALA A 205 16.67 -37.40 1.99
C ALA A 205 15.18 -37.24 1.64
N ALA A 206 14.36 -36.69 2.54
CA ALA A 206 12.91 -36.59 2.40
C ALA A 206 12.36 -35.18 2.70
N LEU A 207 13.10 -34.15 2.26
CA LEU A 207 12.73 -32.76 2.53
C LEU A 207 11.43 -32.37 1.81
N PRO A 208 10.52 -31.62 2.46
CA PRO A 208 9.41 -30.97 1.78
C PRO A 208 9.89 -29.98 0.71
N GLY A 209 9.10 -29.74 -0.34
CA GLY A 209 9.52 -28.91 -1.49
C GLY A 209 9.96 -27.49 -1.14
N TRP A 210 9.47 -26.92 -0.03
CA TRP A 210 9.86 -25.60 0.47
C TRP A 210 11.16 -25.59 1.30
N TRP A 211 11.76 -26.75 1.58
CA TRP A 211 13.11 -26.92 2.14
C TRP A 211 14.12 -27.37 1.07
N GLN A 212 13.68 -27.59 -0.17
CA GLN A 212 14.52 -28.01 -1.27
C GLN A 212 15.10 -26.82 -2.07
N GLY A 213 16.27 -27.03 -2.64
CA GLY A 213 16.93 -26.10 -3.55
C GLY A 213 17.61 -24.90 -2.88
N TRP A 214 17.84 -23.87 -3.68
CA TRP A 214 18.53 -22.65 -3.27
C TRP A 214 17.69 -21.66 -2.42
N PRO A 215 16.36 -21.51 -2.63
CA PRO A 215 15.58 -20.51 -1.87
C PRO A 215 15.67 -20.62 -0.34
N PRO A 216 15.65 -21.83 0.26
CA PRO A 216 15.81 -21.98 1.70
C PRO A 216 17.19 -21.55 2.21
N ARG A 217 18.25 -21.88 1.46
CA ARG A 217 19.63 -21.48 1.78
C ARG A 217 19.77 -19.97 1.77
N LEU A 218 19.20 -19.29 0.77
CA LEU A 218 19.15 -17.83 0.72
C LEU A 218 18.37 -17.25 1.91
N HIS A 219 17.28 -17.90 2.32
CA HIS A 219 16.47 -17.42 3.44
C HIS A 219 17.25 -17.48 4.76
N VAL A 220 18.01 -18.54 5.01
CA VAL A 220 18.92 -18.62 6.16
C VAL A 220 20.04 -17.57 6.04
N GLN A 221 20.54 -17.31 4.83
CA GLN A 221 21.57 -16.29 4.59
C GLN A 221 21.07 -14.90 4.97
N ARG A 222 19.79 -14.60 4.72
CA ARG A 222 19.16 -13.34 5.15
C ARG A 222 19.12 -13.20 6.67
N TRP A 223 18.95 -14.29 7.44
CA TRP A 223 19.04 -14.18 8.90
C TRP A 223 20.45 -13.77 9.36
N ARG A 224 21.50 -14.29 8.71
CA ARG A 224 22.87 -13.90 9.01
C ARG A 224 23.14 -12.45 8.58
N ASP A 225 22.71 -12.08 7.39
CA ASP A 225 23.03 -10.79 6.76
C ASP A 225 22.17 -9.63 7.28
N GLU A 226 20.87 -9.85 7.54
CA GLU A 226 19.91 -8.83 7.97
C GLU A 226 19.75 -8.77 9.49
N LEU A 227 19.74 -9.92 10.18
CA LEU A 227 19.60 -9.98 11.64
C LEU A 227 20.94 -10.04 12.37
N GLY A 228 22.05 -10.20 11.65
CA GLY A 228 23.39 -10.28 12.22
C GLY A 228 23.61 -11.50 13.12
N LEU A 229 22.82 -12.57 12.93
CA LEU A 229 22.94 -13.81 13.69
C LEU A 229 24.13 -14.63 13.20
N THR A 230 24.90 -15.23 14.10
CA THR A 230 25.92 -16.22 13.71
C THR A 230 25.26 -17.55 13.39
N GLU A 231 25.94 -18.42 12.66
CA GLU A 231 25.43 -19.74 12.28
C GLU A 231 25.04 -20.59 13.49
N SER A 232 25.84 -20.53 14.57
CA SER A 232 25.53 -21.16 15.85
C SER A 232 24.29 -20.58 16.54
N GLU A 233 24.05 -19.28 16.45
CA GLU A 233 22.87 -18.63 17.02
C GLU A 233 21.60 -19.00 16.24
N ILE A 234 21.71 -19.17 14.93
CA ILE A 234 20.62 -19.65 14.07
C ILE A 234 20.24 -21.08 14.47
N ILE A 235 21.22 -21.99 14.60
CA ILE A 235 20.97 -23.37 15.00
C ILE A 235 20.33 -23.42 16.40
N ALA A 236 20.89 -22.70 17.38
CA ALA A 236 20.33 -22.65 18.73
C ALA A 236 18.91 -22.07 18.78
N ALA A 237 18.61 -21.06 17.95
CA ALA A 237 17.26 -20.51 17.84
C ALA A 237 16.28 -21.50 17.19
N ALA A 238 16.73 -22.29 16.22
CA ALA A 238 15.93 -23.34 15.59
C ALA A 238 15.62 -24.47 16.59
N GLU A 239 16.61 -24.95 17.35
CA GLU A 239 16.41 -25.94 18.43
C GLU A 239 15.43 -25.42 19.49
N ALA A 240 15.58 -24.18 19.93
CA ALA A 240 14.66 -23.57 20.89
C ALA A 240 13.23 -23.46 20.32
N SER A 241 13.09 -23.11 19.04
CA SER A 241 11.79 -23.09 18.36
C SER A 241 11.17 -24.50 18.30
N ARG A 242 11.99 -25.54 18.14
CA ARG A 242 11.55 -26.94 18.13
C ARG A 242 11.08 -27.43 19.50
N GLN A 243 11.68 -26.94 20.57
CA GLN A 243 11.23 -27.20 21.95
C GLN A 243 9.88 -26.53 22.25
N GLU A 244 9.66 -25.31 21.73
CA GLU A 244 8.37 -24.59 21.86
C GLU A 244 7.27 -25.20 20.96
N HIS A 245 7.65 -25.73 19.79
CA HIS A 245 6.73 -26.27 18.78
C HIS A 245 7.19 -27.64 18.26
N PRO A 246 6.54 -28.75 18.68
CA PRO A 246 6.94 -30.12 18.32
C PRO A 246 6.56 -30.53 16.88
N GLU A 247 5.82 -29.69 16.14
CA GLU A 247 5.52 -29.92 14.72
C GLU A 247 6.60 -29.29 13.81
N PRO A 248 7.04 -30.00 12.75
CA PRO A 248 8.12 -29.51 11.91
C PRO A 248 7.68 -28.24 11.17
N PRO A 249 8.55 -27.23 11.05
CA PRO A 249 8.16 -25.98 10.40
C PRO A 249 7.83 -26.19 8.91
N ASP A 250 6.72 -25.58 8.48
CA ASP A 250 6.26 -25.50 7.09
C ASP A 250 7.23 -24.79 6.13
N GLY A 251 8.37 -24.31 6.64
CA GLY A 251 9.44 -23.72 5.84
C GLY A 251 10.34 -22.80 6.67
N PRO A 252 11.45 -22.33 6.08
CA PRO A 252 12.37 -21.40 6.75
C PRO A 252 11.64 -20.20 7.35
N LYS A 253 10.67 -19.61 6.62
CA LYS A 253 9.89 -18.45 7.05
C LYS A 253 9.17 -18.65 8.39
N ALA A 254 8.78 -19.87 8.76
CA ALA A 254 8.14 -20.14 10.05
C ALA A 254 9.07 -19.79 11.23
N LEU A 255 10.38 -19.86 11.03
CA LEU A 255 11.40 -19.54 12.03
C LEU A 255 11.72 -18.05 12.13
N ASP A 256 11.23 -17.18 11.23
CA ASP A 256 11.56 -15.74 11.21
C ASP A 256 11.31 -15.08 12.57
N ARG A 257 10.18 -15.42 13.22
CA ARG A 257 9.84 -14.86 14.54
C ARG A 257 10.75 -15.37 15.65
N ALA A 258 11.26 -16.59 15.55
CA ALA A 258 12.24 -17.13 16.48
C ALA A 258 13.61 -16.46 16.28
N MET A 259 14.03 -16.26 15.02
CA MET A 259 15.27 -15.58 14.66
C MET A 259 15.27 -14.11 15.09
N GLN A 260 14.15 -13.39 14.89
CA GLN A 260 13.98 -12.02 15.38
C GLN A 260 14.08 -11.94 16.91
N ARG A 261 13.51 -12.92 17.64
CA ARG A 261 13.65 -13.00 19.10
C ARG A 261 15.09 -13.23 19.53
N ALA A 262 15.81 -14.12 18.84
CA ALA A 262 17.24 -14.38 19.10
C ALA A 262 18.10 -13.13 18.85
N ALA A 263 17.87 -12.43 17.75
CA ALA A 263 18.56 -11.18 17.42
C ALA A 263 18.27 -10.07 18.45
N GLY A 264 17.03 -9.97 18.93
CA GLY A 264 16.65 -9.10 20.04
C GLY A 264 17.44 -9.40 21.31
N ARG A 265 17.50 -10.66 21.75
CA ARG A 265 18.29 -11.08 22.93
C ARG A 265 19.79 -10.79 22.77
N LYS A 266 20.33 -10.95 21.57
CA LYS A 266 21.73 -10.61 21.25
C LYS A 266 22.00 -9.11 21.38
N SER A 267 21.08 -8.27 20.89
CA SER A 267 21.17 -6.82 21.04
C SER A 267 21.08 -6.35 22.49
N GLU A 268 20.30 -7.05 23.33
CA GLU A 268 20.22 -6.78 24.77
C GLU A 268 21.51 -7.20 25.50
N HIS A 269 22.08 -8.36 25.16
CA HIS A 269 23.35 -8.83 25.71
C HIS A 269 24.54 -7.94 25.30
N THR A 270 24.58 -7.48 24.05
CA THR A 270 25.66 -6.61 23.54
C THR A 270 25.47 -5.13 23.90
N GLY A 271 24.22 -4.67 23.99
CA GLY A 271 23.83 -3.31 24.37
C GLY A 271 23.84 -3.04 25.88
N GLY A 272 24.06 -4.08 26.71
CA GLY A 272 24.10 -4.02 28.17
C GLY A 272 25.16 -3.10 28.80
N LYS A 273 25.97 -2.38 28.00
CA LYS A 273 26.91 -1.35 28.49
C LYS A 273 26.50 0.10 28.22
N ARG A 274 25.35 0.39 27.61
CA ARG A 274 24.91 1.79 27.34
C ARG A 274 23.47 2.14 27.68
N GLY A 275 22.73 1.24 28.32
CA GLY A 275 21.58 1.63 29.13
C GLY A 275 22.05 1.83 30.57
N LYS A 276 21.84 3.03 31.16
CA LYS A 276 21.82 3.17 32.62
C LYS A 276 21.00 1.98 33.16
N PRO A 277 21.52 1.17 34.11
CA PRO A 277 20.71 0.12 34.69
C PRO A 277 19.47 0.79 35.28
N LYS A 278 18.30 0.43 34.75
CA LYS A 278 17.05 0.67 35.46
C LYS A 278 17.25 -0.06 36.78
N ALA A 279 17.30 0.70 37.87
CA ALA A 279 17.42 0.15 39.21
C ALA A 279 16.40 -1.00 39.34
N PRO A 280 16.76 -2.10 40.04
CA PRO A 280 15.82 -3.18 40.28
C PRO A 280 14.50 -2.56 40.76
N PRO A 281 13.34 -3.01 40.25
CA PRO A 281 12.07 -2.52 40.77
C PRO A 281 12.12 -2.70 42.28
N ALA A 282 11.94 -1.60 43.00
CA ALA A 282 11.75 -1.65 44.44
C ALA A 282 10.69 -2.73 44.73
N PRO A 283 10.83 -3.51 45.82
CA PRO A 283 9.84 -4.50 46.19
C PRO A 283 8.45 -3.88 46.06
N PRO A 284 7.46 -4.60 45.49
CA PRO A 284 6.14 -4.05 45.26
C PRO A 284 5.68 -3.43 46.58
N ALA A 285 5.50 -2.11 46.57
CA ALA A 285 4.90 -1.44 47.71
C ALA A 285 3.60 -2.19 48.02
N PRO A 286 3.27 -2.41 49.30
CA PRO A 286 2.04 -3.09 49.66
C PRO A 286 0.89 -2.46 48.86
N PRO A 287 -0.07 -3.26 48.36
CA PRO A 287 -1.17 -2.73 47.56
C PRO A 287 -1.75 -1.54 48.33
N ILE A 288 -1.85 -0.39 47.67
CA ILE A 288 -2.34 0.85 48.27
C ILE A 288 -3.75 0.55 48.75
N SER A 289 -3.87 0.18 50.02
CA SER A 289 -5.09 -0.39 50.60
C SER A 289 -6.22 0.65 50.63
N ASP A 290 -5.85 1.94 50.60
CA ASP A 290 -6.78 3.05 50.41
C ASP A 290 -6.15 4.16 49.56
N PRO A 291 -6.47 4.23 48.25
CA PRO A 291 -5.93 5.26 47.37
C PRO A 291 -6.36 6.68 47.80
N ALA A 292 -7.52 6.85 48.44
CA ALA A 292 -7.97 8.17 48.89
C ALA A 292 -7.09 8.72 50.03
N ALA A 293 -6.68 7.87 50.98
CA ALA A 293 -5.76 8.26 52.04
C ALA A 293 -4.35 8.58 51.51
N PHE A 294 -3.88 7.81 50.50
CA PHE A 294 -2.60 8.05 49.86
C PHE A 294 -2.54 9.41 49.15
N TYR A 295 -3.55 9.74 48.35
CA TYR A 295 -3.62 11.04 47.68
C TYR A 295 -3.88 12.19 48.67
N ALA A 296 -4.63 11.96 49.74
CA ALA A 296 -4.82 12.96 50.79
C ALA A 296 -3.50 13.33 51.49
N ASP A 297 -2.67 12.35 51.85
CA ASP A 297 -1.32 12.58 52.39
C ASP A 297 -0.45 13.35 51.40
N LEU A 298 -0.57 13.03 50.10
CA LEU A 298 0.19 13.70 49.05
C LEU A 298 -0.22 15.18 48.88
N ILE A 299 -1.51 15.50 48.97
CA ILE A 299 -2.06 16.87 48.84
C ILE A 299 -1.76 17.71 50.09
N ASN A 300 -1.85 17.09 51.27
CA ASN A 300 -1.49 17.73 52.53
C ASN A 300 0.03 17.99 52.57
N SER A 301 0.84 17.08 52.04
CA SER A 301 2.29 17.28 51.86
C SER A 301 2.64 18.27 50.74
N ASP A 302 3.78 18.96 50.84
CA ASP A 302 4.32 19.85 49.79
C ASP A 302 5.04 19.13 48.64
N ARG A 303 4.73 17.83 48.44
CA ARG A 303 5.33 17.03 47.37
C ARG A 303 4.71 17.35 46.01
N TYR A 304 5.47 17.08 44.96
CA TYR A 304 5.03 17.31 43.58
C TYR A 304 3.79 16.46 43.25
N LEU A 305 2.74 17.11 42.77
CA LEU A 305 1.49 16.50 42.35
C LEU A 305 1.25 16.80 40.86
N PRO A 306 1.16 15.78 39.99
CA PRO A 306 0.81 15.99 38.58
C PRO A 306 -0.62 16.51 38.45
N VAL A 307 -0.85 17.44 37.51
CA VAL A 307 -2.14 18.11 37.30
C VAL A 307 -3.30 17.14 36.98
N SER A 308 -3.01 15.98 36.39
CA SER A 308 -4.00 14.94 36.05
C SER A 308 -4.05 13.76 37.03
N ALA A 309 -3.33 13.81 38.14
CA ALA A 309 -3.19 12.66 39.05
C ALA A 309 -4.44 12.38 39.89
N ILE A 310 -5.37 13.34 40.01
CA ILE A 310 -6.56 13.23 40.84
C ILE A 310 -7.80 13.32 39.96
N SER A 311 -8.61 12.27 39.95
CA SER A 311 -9.93 12.28 39.32
C SER A 311 -10.96 12.99 40.19
N ASN A 312 -12.02 13.53 39.57
CA ASN A 312 -13.14 14.14 40.30
C ASN A 312 -13.75 13.17 41.33
N THR A 313 -13.84 11.88 40.99
CA THR A 313 -14.32 10.83 41.88
C THR A 313 -13.43 10.66 43.13
N MET A 314 -12.11 10.78 42.98
CA MET A 314 -11.15 10.70 44.09
C MET A 314 -11.21 11.96 44.95
N ARG A 315 -11.32 13.14 44.33
CA ARG A 315 -11.51 14.43 45.01
C ARG A 315 -12.73 14.41 45.91
N ASP A 316 -13.87 13.96 45.40
CA ASP A 316 -15.13 13.89 46.14
C ASP A 316 -15.05 12.85 47.27
N ALA A 317 -14.36 11.72 47.04
CA ALA A 317 -14.11 10.72 48.08
C ALA A 317 -13.22 11.23 49.22
N MET A 318 -12.20 12.05 48.93
CA MET A 318 -11.35 12.67 49.94
C MET A 318 -12.09 13.75 50.76
N LEU A 319 -12.93 14.56 50.10
CA LEU A 319 -13.77 15.56 50.75
C LEU A 319 -14.86 14.92 51.64
N ALA A 320 -15.54 13.88 51.13
CA ALA A 320 -16.57 13.16 51.89
C ALA A 320 -16.03 12.48 53.15
N ARG A 321 -14.75 12.07 53.12
CA ARG A 321 -14.06 11.46 54.27
C ARG A 321 -13.35 12.49 55.17
N GLY A 322 -13.39 13.79 54.83
CA GLY A 322 -12.75 14.85 55.60
C GLY A 322 -11.21 14.78 55.63
N LEU A 323 -10.59 14.08 54.67
CA LEU A 323 -9.14 13.85 54.65
C LEU A 323 -8.36 15.06 54.08
N VAL A 324 -9.05 15.95 53.36
CA VAL A 324 -8.49 17.15 52.73
C VAL A 324 -9.56 18.27 52.78
N THR A 325 -9.12 19.52 52.94
CA THR A 325 -10.02 20.68 52.88
C THR A 325 -10.18 21.19 51.44
N ALA A 326 -11.36 21.76 51.13
CA ALA A 326 -11.63 22.36 49.82
C ALA A 326 -10.72 23.56 49.50
N GLU A 327 -10.15 24.20 50.53
CA GLU A 327 -9.14 25.25 50.39
C GLU A 327 -7.80 24.66 49.91
N ARG A 328 -7.34 23.58 50.52
CA ARG A 328 -6.06 22.94 50.18
C ARG A 328 -6.04 22.36 48.76
N LEU A 329 -7.18 21.85 48.29
CA LEU A 329 -7.32 21.39 46.89
C LEU A 329 -7.20 22.55 45.90
N ARG A 330 -7.80 23.71 46.21
CA ARG A 330 -7.72 24.92 45.37
C ARG A 330 -6.30 25.48 45.32
N GLU A 331 -5.58 25.49 46.43
CA GLU A 331 -4.16 25.88 46.48
C GLU A 331 -3.28 25.00 45.58
N ARG A 332 -3.62 23.71 45.47
CA ARG A 332 -2.91 22.73 44.64
C ARG A 332 -3.36 22.71 43.17
N GLY A 333 -4.29 23.58 42.78
CA GLY A 333 -4.78 23.65 41.40
C GLY A 333 -5.72 22.50 41.00
N VAL A 334 -6.23 21.75 41.97
CA VAL A 334 -7.21 20.67 41.75
C VAL A 334 -8.60 21.30 41.79
N ARG A 335 -9.25 21.37 40.62
CA ARG A 335 -10.60 21.97 40.45
C ARG A 335 -11.73 21.00 40.71
#